data_AF-A0A5B7I351-F1
#
_entry.id   AF-A0A5B7I351-F1
#
_cell.length_a   1.000
_cell.length_b   1.000
_cell.length_c   1.000
_cell.angle_alpha   90.00
_cell.angle_beta   90.00
_cell.angle_gamma   90.00
#
_symmetry.space_group_name_H-M   'P 1'
#
loop_
_entity.id
_entity.type
_entity.pdbx_description
1 polymer ?
#
loop_
_entity_poly.entity_id
_entity_poly.type
_entity_poly.pdbx_seq_one_letter_code
_entity_poly.pdbx_strand_id
1 'polypeptide(L)'
;MKITSDHMAFLTEQFKVADSTVPKAPHLEKQWAGLVQAPSSLQMWDTGVDSQTLQYLGAKSVEIPENFNLHKHLKKTHVEARLQKLREGVGLDWATAEALAFASLIYQGFGVRISGQDVGRGTFSQRHCMFVDQETAEMHIPLNHISEDQNAHLEVANSILSEEAVLGFEYGMSIESPNTLCIWEAQFGDFFNGAQIMIDTFISGGEG
;
A
#
# COMPACT_ATOMS: atom_id res chain seq x y z
N MET A 1 8.75 -17.56 48.16
CA MET A 1 9.04 -16.30 48.89
C MET A 1 10.23 -15.53 48.37
N LYS A 2 11.34 -16.17 47.94
CA LYS A 2 12.51 -15.43 47.41
C LYS A 2 12.23 -14.70 46.09
N ILE A 3 11.62 -15.38 45.12
CA ILE A 3 11.24 -14.80 43.81
C ILE A 3 10.36 -13.55 43.95
N THR A 4 9.36 -13.59 44.83
CA THR A 4 8.45 -12.46 45.06
C THR A 4 9.15 -11.28 45.74
N SER A 5 10.07 -11.55 46.66
CA SER A 5 10.85 -10.52 47.34
C SER A 5 11.83 -9.85 46.38
N ASP A 6 12.53 -10.65 45.58
CA ASP A 6 13.50 -10.16 44.60
C ASP A 6 12.81 -9.33 43.51
N HIS A 7 11.63 -9.76 43.04
CA HIS A 7 10.87 -9.01 42.04
C HIS A 7 10.31 -7.68 42.59
N MET A 8 9.86 -7.65 43.84
CA MET A 8 9.43 -6.40 44.47
C MET A 8 10.58 -5.42 44.72
N ALA A 9 11.77 -5.93 45.05
CA ALA A 9 12.97 -5.09 45.15
C ALA A 9 13.30 -4.45 43.79
N PHE A 10 13.24 -5.22 42.70
CA PHE A 10 13.43 -4.72 41.34
C PHE A 10 12.41 -3.63 40.96
N LEU A 11 11.11 -3.87 41.16
CA LEU A 11 10.07 -2.87 40.85
C LEU A 11 10.26 -1.58 41.66
N THR A 12 10.66 -1.69 42.92
CA THR A 12 10.95 -0.54 43.79
C THR A 12 12.18 0.25 43.29
N GLU A 13 13.20 -0.44 42.80
CA GLU A 13 14.38 0.20 42.20
C GLU A 13 14.02 0.93 40.90
N GLN A 14 13.23 0.29 40.01
CA GLN A 14 12.74 0.93 38.77
C GLN A 14 11.86 2.16 39.08
N PHE A 15 11.00 2.08 40.10
CA PHE A 15 10.17 3.22 40.52
C PHE A 15 11.01 4.42 40.97
N LYS A 16 12.13 4.20 41.68
CA LYS A 16 13.02 5.29 42.13
C LYS A 16 13.70 6.03 40.98
N VAL A 17 13.93 5.37 39.85
CA VAL A 17 14.58 5.97 38.67
C VAL A 17 13.57 6.49 37.65
N ALA A 18 12.27 6.29 37.87
CA ALA A 18 11.21 6.69 36.94
C ALA A 18 11.23 8.20 36.64
N ASP A 19 11.38 9.04 37.67
CA ASP A 19 11.43 10.50 37.53
C ASP A 19 12.63 11.00 36.70
N SER A 20 13.71 10.21 36.62
CA SER A 20 14.92 10.52 35.84
C SER A 20 14.96 9.86 34.46
N THR A 21 13.99 8.99 34.16
CA THR A 21 13.98 8.23 32.90
C THR A 21 13.37 9.08 31.80
N VAL A 22 14.16 9.36 30.75
CA VAL A 22 13.65 10.03 29.55
C VAL A 22 12.78 9.05 28.76
N PRO A 23 11.53 9.40 28.42
CA PRO A 23 10.70 8.57 27.55
C PRO A 23 11.42 8.34 26.23
N LYS A 24 11.67 7.08 25.89
CA LYS A 24 12.11 6.70 24.55
C LYS A 24 10.87 6.46 23.70
N ALA A 25 10.97 6.73 22.41
CA ALA A 25 9.94 6.40 21.43
C ALA A 25 10.28 5.04 20.78
N PRO A 26 9.97 3.90 21.41
CA PRO A 26 10.37 2.59 20.90
C PRO A 26 9.71 2.25 19.55
N HIS A 27 8.63 2.95 19.18
CA HIS A 27 7.91 2.72 17.92
C HIS A 27 8.68 3.18 16.68
N LEU A 28 9.72 4.03 16.82
CA LEU A 28 10.63 4.42 15.73
C LEU A 28 11.95 3.62 15.72
N GLU A 29 12.03 2.57 16.54
CA GLU A 29 13.19 1.67 16.55
C GLU A 29 13.01 0.51 15.54
N LYS A 30 14.09 -0.26 15.31
CA LYS A 30 14.09 -1.45 14.44
C LYS A 30 13.70 -1.14 12.98
N GLN A 31 12.58 -1.67 12.50
CA GLN A 31 12.12 -1.56 11.11
C GLN A 31 11.84 -0.09 10.73
N TRP A 32 11.49 0.75 11.71
CA TRP A 32 11.19 2.17 11.53
C TRP A 32 12.43 3.07 11.66
N ALA A 33 13.62 2.46 11.80
CA ALA A 33 14.86 3.22 11.90
C ALA A 33 15.09 4.06 10.63
N GLY A 34 15.27 5.37 10.81
CA GLY A 34 15.44 6.34 9.72
C GLY A 34 14.20 7.22 9.49
N LEU A 35 13.05 6.82 10.02
CA LEU A 35 11.88 7.70 10.12
C LEU A 35 11.98 8.59 11.35
N VAL A 36 11.34 9.76 11.26
CA VAL A 36 11.32 10.77 12.32
C VAL A 36 9.89 11.16 12.62
N GLN A 37 9.65 11.61 13.84
CA GLN A 37 8.35 12.16 14.20
C GLN A 37 8.06 13.40 13.35
N ALA A 38 6.82 13.50 12.87
CA ALA A 38 6.41 14.59 12.01
C ALA A 38 6.53 15.94 12.75
N PRO A 39 7.02 17.00 12.09
CA PRO A 39 7.04 18.32 12.68
C PRO A 39 5.63 18.93 12.69
N SER A 40 5.41 19.94 13.54
CA SER A 40 4.14 20.68 13.58
C SER A 40 3.89 21.57 12.34
N SER A 41 4.93 21.82 11.54
CA SER A 41 4.86 22.61 10.32
C SER A 41 4.48 21.76 9.11
N LEU A 42 3.66 22.31 8.21
CA LEU A 42 3.41 21.71 6.90
C LEU A 42 4.73 21.58 6.11
N GLN A 43 4.98 20.39 5.57
CA GLN A 43 6.12 20.11 4.69
C GLN A 43 5.65 19.82 3.28
N MET A 44 6.44 20.27 2.30
CA MET A 44 6.25 19.96 0.88
C MET A 44 7.34 18.99 0.45
N TRP A 45 6.95 17.94 -0.28
CA TRP A 45 7.86 16.90 -0.76
C TRP A 45 7.91 16.96 -2.28
N ASP A 46 9.12 16.85 -2.84
CA ASP A 46 9.28 16.64 -4.28
C ASP A 46 8.98 15.19 -4.61
N THR A 47 7.77 14.95 -5.12
CA THR A 47 7.28 13.63 -5.51
C THR A 47 7.36 13.41 -7.02
N GLY A 48 8.02 14.31 -7.75
CA GLY A 48 8.20 14.20 -9.19
C GLY A 48 9.06 13.01 -9.60
N VAL A 49 8.70 12.38 -10.71
CA VAL A 49 9.47 11.31 -11.35
C VAL A 49 9.75 11.71 -12.80
N ASP A 50 10.91 11.34 -13.32
CA ASP A 50 11.28 11.63 -14.70
C ASP A 50 10.22 11.11 -15.68
N SER A 51 9.89 11.92 -16.69
CA SER A 51 8.81 11.60 -17.62
C SER A 51 9.11 10.36 -18.48
N GLN A 52 10.37 10.09 -18.82
CA GLN A 52 10.74 8.89 -19.57
C GLN A 52 10.58 7.65 -18.69
N THR A 53 10.97 7.74 -17.41
CA THR A 53 10.71 6.68 -16.43
C THR A 53 9.22 6.41 -16.28
N LEU A 54 8.39 7.46 -16.15
CA LEU A 54 6.94 7.30 -16.08
C LEU A 54 6.35 6.65 -17.34
N GLN A 55 6.81 7.00 -18.54
CA GLN A 55 6.35 6.35 -19.78
C GLN A 55 6.70 4.86 -19.80
N TYR A 56 7.93 4.50 -19.40
CA TYR A 56 8.37 3.11 -19.29
C TYR A 56 7.51 2.32 -18.29
N LEU A 57 7.33 2.87 -17.09
CA LEU A 57 6.54 2.25 -16.02
C LEU A 57 5.05 2.12 -16.39
N GLY A 58 4.50 3.15 -17.03
CA GLY A 58 3.12 3.13 -17.53
C GLY A 58 2.91 2.05 -18.59
N ALA A 59 3.87 1.84 -19.49
CA ALA A 59 3.81 0.76 -20.46
C ALA A 59 3.87 -0.62 -19.78
N LYS A 60 4.77 -0.79 -18.80
CA LYS A 60 4.89 -2.00 -17.98
C LYS A 60 3.61 -2.32 -17.20
N SER A 61 2.85 -1.31 -16.78
CA SER A 61 1.58 -1.49 -16.05
C SER A 61 0.48 -2.22 -16.81
N VAL A 62 0.61 -2.36 -18.13
CA VAL A 62 -0.37 -3.03 -19.01
C VAL A 62 0.27 -4.10 -19.89
N GLU A 63 1.51 -4.47 -19.60
CA GLU A 63 2.22 -5.51 -20.33
C GLU A 63 1.70 -6.90 -19.92
N ILE A 64 1.42 -7.71 -20.93
CA ILE A 64 0.91 -9.08 -20.77
C ILE A 64 1.88 -10.07 -21.45
N PRO A 65 2.04 -11.29 -20.92
CA PRO A 65 2.83 -12.33 -21.57
C PRO A 65 2.33 -12.68 -22.97
N GLU A 66 3.20 -13.19 -23.85
CA GLU A 66 2.85 -13.52 -25.24
C GLU A 66 1.68 -14.51 -25.37
N ASN A 67 1.59 -15.47 -24.44
CA ASN A 67 0.55 -16.50 -24.42
C ASN A 67 -0.65 -16.15 -23.53
N PHE A 68 -0.82 -14.87 -23.16
CA PHE A 68 -1.90 -14.44 -22.26
C PHE A 68 -3.15 -14.01 -23.04
N ASN A 69 -4.27 -14.72 -22.85
CA ASN A 69 -5.55 -14.48 -23.50
C ASN A 69 -6.34 -13.38 -22.79
N LEU A 70 -5.95 -12.12 -23.02
CA LEU A 70 -6.68 -10.98 -22.48
C LEU A 70 -8.03 -10.77 -23.18
N HIS A 71 -9.07 -10.41 -22.41
CA HIS A 71 -10.37 -10.05 -22.96
C HIS A 71 -10.27 -8.92 -24.02
N LYS A 72 -10.81 -9.16 -25.22
CA LYS A 72 -10.62 -8.28 -26.40
C LYS A 72 -11.02 -6.82 -26.15
N HIS A 73 -12.12 -6.61 -25.43
CA HIS A 73 -12.56 -5.25 -25.10
C HIS A 73 -11.53 -4.55 -24.21
N LEU A 74 -10.96 -5.26 -23.22
CA LEU A 74 -9.99 -4.69 -22.29
C LEU A 74 -8.70 -4.31 -22.99
N LYS A 75 -8.22 -5.17 -23.89
CA LYS A 75 -7.05 -4.88 -24.73
C LYS A 75 -7.23 -3.56 -25.49
N LYS A 76 -8.39 -3.37 -26.11
CA LYS A 76 -8.68 -2.16 -26.88
C LYS A 76 -8.91 -0.91 -26.03
N THR A 77 -9.73 -1.00 -24.98
CA THR A 77 -10.19 0.20 -24.26
C THR A 77 -9.30 0.59 -23.09
N HIS A 78 -8.53 -0.34 -22.53
CA HIS A 78 -7.66 -0.09 -21.38
C HIS A 78 -6.19 -0.11 -21.78
N VAL A 79 -5.70 -1.22 -22.36
CA VAL A 79 -4.28 -1.39 -22.69
C VAL A 79 -3.85 -0.44 -23.81
N GLU A 80 -4.48 -0.51 -24.98
CA GLU A 80 -4.14 0.33 -26.13
C GLU A 80 -4.37 1.82 -25.83
N ALA A 81 -5.45 2.15 -25.13
CA ALA A 81 -5.76 3.53 -24.73
C ALA A 81 -4.71 4.11 -23.77
N ARG A 82 -4.28 3.36 -22.75
CA ARG A 82 -3.21 3.79 -21.84
C ARG A 82 -1.90 3.99 -22.59
N LEU A 83 -1.50 3.04 -23.45
CA LEU A 83 -0.29 3.14 -24.26
C LEU A 83 -0.32 4.33 -25.23
N GLN A 84 -1.49 4.67 -25.77
CA GLN A 84 -1.65 5.88 -26.60
C GLN A 84 -1.45 7.14 -25.77
N LYS A 85 -2.16 7.29 -24.65
CA LYS A 85 -2.08 8.46 -23.77
C LYS A 85 -0.66 8.68 -23.22
N LEU A 86 0.05 7.60 -22.87
CA LEU A 86 1.44 7.68 -22.42
C LEU A 86 2.39 8.18 -23.51
N ARG A 87 2.19 7.76 -24.77
CA ARG A 87 2.99 8.24 -25.91
C ARG A 87 2.71 9.70 -26.24
N GLU A 88 1.46 10.12 -26.15
CA GLU A 88 1.04 11.50 -26.41
C GLU A 88 1.38 12.45 -25.25
N GLY A 89 1.50 11.92 -24.03
CA GLY A 89 1.82 12.69 -22.83
C GLY A 89 0.69 13.59 -22.33
N VAL A 90 -0.52 13.45 -22.87
CA VAL A 90 -1.69 14.27 -22.55
C VAL A 90 -2.94 13.41 -22.36
N GLY A 91 -3.91 13.91 -21.59
CA GLY A 91 -5.19 13.20 -21.38
C GLY A 91 -5.09 11.93 -20.53
N LEU A 92 -4.09 11.85 -19.65
CA LEU A 92 -3.97 10.77 -18.66
C LEU A 92 -5.20 10.76 -17.76
N ASP A 93 -5.79 9.57 -17.58
CA ASP A 93 -6.91 9.36 -16.68
C ASP A 93 -6.44 8.96 -15.27
N TRP A 94 -7.40 8.93 -14.34
CA TRP A 94 -7.14 8.62 -12.94
C TRP A 94 -6.43 7.27 -12.75
N ALA A 95 -6.92 6.21 -13.41
CA ALA A 95 -6.35 4.88 -13.28
C ALA A 95 -4.91 4.80 -13.85
N THR A 96 -4.61 5.59 -14.89
CA THR A 96 -3.24 5.68 -15.40
C THR A 96 -2.33 6.41 -14.42
N ALA A 97 -2.77 7.53 -13.83
CA ALA A 97 -2.00 8.23 -12.81
C ALA A 97 -1.77 7.37 -11.55
N GLU A 98 -2.78 6.62 -11.11
CA GLU A 98 -2.68 5.64 -10.01
C GLU A 98 -1.64 4.56 -10.33
N ALA A 99 -1.71 3.95 -11.52
CA ALA A 99 -0.74 2.94 -11.94
C ALA A 99 0.69 3.49 -12.01
N LEU A 100 0.86 4.74 -12.47
CA LEU A 100 2.16 5.40 -12.50
C LEU A 100 2.73 5.64 -11.10
N ALA A 101 1.89 6.07 -10.15
CA ALA A 101 2.30 6.25 -8.76
C ALA A 101 2.75 4.92 -8.14
N PHE A 102 1.95 3.85 -8.27
CA PHE A 102 2.32 2.53 -7.76
C PHE A 102 3.58 1.99 -8.41
N ALA A 103 3.66 2.07 -9.74
CA ALA A 103 4.83 1.60 -10.48
C ALA A 103 6.11 2.34 -10.06
N SER A 104 6.02 3.66 -9.82
CA SER A 104 7.18 4.45 -9.40
C SER A 104 7.69 4.08 -8.01
N LEU A 105 6.78 3.83 -7.07
CA LEU A 105 7.13 3.36 -5.72
C LEU A 105 7.78 1.97 -5.76
N ILE A 106 7.18 1.05 -6.51
CA ILE A 106 7.70 -0.31 -6.70
C ILE A 106 9.09 -0.28 -7.34
N TYR A 107 9.27 0.57 -8.36
CA TYR A 107 10.56 0.75 -9.03
C TYR A 107 11.63 1.33 -8.09
N GLN A 108 11.25 2.13 -7.10
CA GLN A 108 12.13 2.66 -6.06
C GLN A 108 12.38 1.68 -4.90
N GLY A 109 11.74 0.50 -4.91
CA GLY A 109 11.88 -0.52 -3.88
C GLY A 109 10.88 -0.43 -2.72
N PHE A 110 9.82 0.38 -2.86
CA PHE A 110 8.72 0.44 -1.90
C PHE A 110 7.63 -0.55 -2.28
N GLY A 111 7.18 -1.35 -1.31
CA GLY A 111 6.03 -2.23 -1.49
C GLY A 111 4.75 -1.42 -1.68
N VAL A 112 3.77 -1.98 -2.38
CA VAL A 112 2.42 -1.44 -2.43
C VAL A 112 1.45 -2.55 -2.13
N ARG A 113 0.52 -2.33 -1.21
CA ARG A 113 -0.55 -3.25 -0.87
C ARG A 113 -1.87 -2.54 -1.04
N ILE A 114 -2.74 -3.09 -1.89
CA ILE A 114 -4.12 -2.62 -2.04
C ILE A 114 -5.08 -3.71 -1.63
N SER A 115 -5.95 -3.41 -0.67
CA SER A 115 -6.87 -4.35 -0.06
C SER A 115 -8.30 -3.81 -0.10
N GLY A 116 -9.25 -4.69 -0.37
CA GLY A 116 -10.66 -4.34 -0.44
C GLY A 116 -11.44 -5.22 -1.40
N GLN A 117 -12.73 -4.94 -1.54
CA GLN A 117 -13.62 -5.73 -2.38
C GLN A 117 -13.41 -5.37 -3.86
N ASP A 118 -13.10 -6.38 -4.69
CA ASP A 118 -12.89 -6.25 -6.13
C ASP A 118 -11.77 -5.27 -6.57
N VAL A 119 -10.82 -4.95 -5.68
CA VAL A 119 -9.77 -3.94 -5.93
C VAL A 119 -8.88 -4.24 -7.13
N GLY A 120 -8.68 -5.53 -7.47
CA GLY A 120 -7.86 -5.93 -8.63
C GLY A 120 -8.40 -5.44 -9.97
N ARG A 121 -9.73 -5.49 -10.14
CA ARG A 121 -10.42 -4.91 -11.30
C ARG A 121 -10.73 -3.42 -11.06
N GLY A 122 -11.03 -3.08 -9.81
CA GLY A 122 -11.72 -1.87 -9.40
C GLY A 122 -13.23 -2.05 -9.52
N THR A 123 -13.96 -1.48 -8.57
CA THR A 123 -15.43 -1.50 -8.53
C THR A 123 -16.06 -0.96 -9.81
N PHE A 124 -15.46 0.08 -10.40
CA PHE A 124 -15.92 0.72 -11.63
C PHE A 124 -15.24 0.16 -12.90
N SER A 125 -14.56 -0.99 -12.79
CA SER A 125 -13.79 -1.59 -13.89
C SER A 125 -12.80 -0.62 -14.55
N GLN A 126 -12.13 0.17 -13.71
CA GLN A 126 -11.23 1.23 -14.13
C GLN A 126 -9.75 0.88 -13.95
N ARG A 127 -9.40 0.10 -12.91
CA ARG A 127 -8.02 -0.07 -12.44
C ARG A 127 -7.27 -1.12 -13.24
N HIS A 128 -7.81 -2.34 -13.28
CA HIS A 128 -7.19 -3.51 -13.91
C HIS A 128 -5.70 -3.69 -13.59
N CYS A 129 -5.33 -3.60 -12.31
CA CYS A 129 -3.97 -3.92 -11.87
C CYS A 129 -3.71 -5.44 -11.87
N MET A 130 -4.78 -6.24 -11.95
CA MET A 130 -4.75 -7.68 -12.11
C MET A 130 -5.56 -8.07 -13.36
N PHE A 131 -4.92 -8.75 -14.29
CA PHE A 131 -5.57 -9.34 -15.47
C PHE A 131 -5.87 -10.81 -15.22
N VAL A 132 -6.92 -11.31 -15.87
CA VAL A 132 -7.34 -12.72 -15.80
C VAL A 132 -7.38 -13.29 -17.22
N ASP A 133 -6.66 -14.37 -17.44
CA ASP A 133 -6.64 -15.10 -18.70
C ASP A 133 -8.03 -15.71 -18.97
N GLN A 134 -8.57 -15.50 -20.17
CA GLN A 134 -9.92 -15.96 -20.51
C GLN A 134 -10.03 -17.47 -20.75
N GLU A 135 -8.91 -18.16 -20.99
CA GLU A 135 -8.87 -19.61 -21.24
C GLU A 135 -8.43 -20.38 -20.00
N THR A 136 -7.39 -19.90 -19.29
CA THR A 136 -6.79 -20.62 -18.15
C THR A 136 -7.28 -20.13 -16.80
N ALA A 137 -7.93 -18.96 -16.73
CA ALA A 137 -8.27 -18.25 -15.50
C ALA A 137 -7.05 -17.86 -14.64
N GLU A 138 -5.83 -17.94 -15.19
CA GLU A 138 -4.62 -17.51 -14.51
C GLU A 138 -4.61 -15.98 -14.34
N MET A 139 -4.10 -15.54 -13.18
CA MET A 139 -4.01 -14.12 -12.84
C MET A 139 -2.62 -13.60 -13.16
N HIS A 140 -2.54 -12.44 -13.78
CA HIS A 140 -1.29 -11.74 -14.07
C HIS A 140 -1.34 -10.32 -13.50
N ILE A 141 -0.33 -9.93 -12.73
CA ILE A 141 -0.16 -8.58 -12.19
C ILE A 141 1.03 -7.95 -12.91
N PRO A 142 0.81 -7.04 -13.88
CA PRO A 142 1.89 -6.48 -14.70
C PRO A 142 2.95 -5.73 -13.89
N LEU A 143 2.54 -5.01 -12.84
CA LEU A 143 3.44 -4.24 -11.98
C LEU A 143 4.40 -5.11 -11.13
N ASN A 144 4.20 -6.42 -11.09
CA ASN A 144 5.12 -7.36 -10.47
C ASN A 144 6.19 -7.89 -11.43
N HIS A 145 6.22 -7.37 -12.67
CA HIS A 145 7.11 -7.80 -13.74
C HIS A 145 7.75 -6.60 -14.45
N ILE A 146 8.13 -5.56 -13.69
CA ILE A 146 8.74 -4.34 -14.27
C ILE A 146 10.16 -4.64 -14.73
N SER A 147 10.97 -5.29 -13.87
CA SER A 147 12.36 -5.65 -14.13
C SER A 147 12.77 -6.94 -13.41
N GLU A 148 13.80 -7.62 -13.87
CA GLU A 148 14.32 -8.85 -13.22
C GLU A 148 14.91 -8.59 -11.82
N ASP A 149 15.51 -7.41 -11.60
CA ASP A 149 16.10 -7.02 -10.30
C ASP A 149 15.06 -6.44 -9.31
N GLN A 150 13.76 -6.53 -9.63
CA GLN A 150 12.70 -5.98 -8.80
C GLN A 150 12.63 -6.68 -7.43
N ASN A 151 12.65 -5.88 -6.36
CA ASN A 151 12.65 -6.38 -4.97
C ASN A 151 11.40 -5.97 -4.17
N ALA A 152 10.55 -5.10 -4.72
CA ALA A 152 9.26 -4.71 -4.17
C ALA A 152 8.13 -5.08 -5.12
N HIS A 153 6.92 -5.25 -4.59
CA HIS A 153 5.80 -5.79 -5.36
C HIS A 153 4.50 -5.08 -5.00
N LEU A 154 3.55 -5.14 -5.94
CA LEU A 154 2.14 -4.86 -5.71
C LEU A 154 1.46 -6.12 -5.20
N GLU A 155 0.93 -6.06 -3.98
CA GLU A 155 0.01 -7.06 -3.44
C GLU A 155 -1.44 -6.59 -3.63
N VAL A 156 -2.21 -7.38 -4.39
CA VAL A 156 -3.64 -7.13 -4.63
C VAL A 156 -4.45 -8.09 -3.77
N ALA A 157 -4.96 -7.59 -2.65
CA ALA A 157 -5.74 -8.37 -1.69
C ALA A 157 -7.24 -8.14 -1.92
N ASN A 158 -7.85 -8.93 -2.81
CA ASN A 158 -9.31 -8.96 -2.94
C ASN A 158 -9.90 -9.54 -1.64
N SER A 159 -10.49 -8.67 -0.82
CA SER A 159 -10.90 -9.01 0.53
C SER A 159 -12.23 -9.75 0.56
N ILE A 160 -12.51 -10.38 1.69
CA ILE A 160 -13.86 -10.87 2.01
C ILE A 160 -14.84 -9.69 2.21
N LEU A 161 -16.14 -9.99 2.23
CA LEU A 161 -17.22 -9.04 2.56
C LEU A 161 -17.21 -8.71 4.07
N SER A 162 -16.15 -8.05 4.54
CA SER A 162 -16.04 -7.55 5.91
C SER A 162 -15.14 -6.33 5.94
N GLU A 163 -15.67 -5.17 6.33
CA GLU A 163 -14.95 -3.91 6.36
C GLU A 163 -14.14 -3.77 7.65
N GLU A 164 -14.72 -4.10 8.81
CA GLU A 164 -14.09 -3.93 10.13
C GLU A 164 -12.82 -4.77 10.29
N ALA A 165 -12.91 -6.07 10.04
CA ALA A 165 -11.78 -6.98 10.23
C ALA A 165 -10.68 -6.73 9.19
N VAL A 166 -11.05 -6.40 7.95
CA VAL A 166 -10.08 -6.10 6.90
C VAL A 166 -9.36 -4.79 7.23
N LEU A 167 -10.07 -3.73 7.62
CA LEU A 167 -9.42 -2.47 7.99
C LEU A 167 -8.48 -2.64 9.19
N GLY A 168 -8.86 -3.46 10.18
CA GLY A 168 -7.97 -3.82 11.30
C GLY A 168 -6.72 -4.59 10.88
N PHE A 169 -6.86 -5.51 9.92
CA PHE A 169 -5.70 -6.20 9.35
C PHE A 169 -4.77 -5.23 8.61
N GLU A 170 -5.33 -4.35 7.76
CA GLU A 170 -4.54 -3.38 7.01
C GLU A 170 -3.85 -2.34 7.91
N TYR A 171 -4.50 -1.93 9.01
CA TYR A 171 -3.86 -1.11 10.03
C TYR A 171 -2.68 -1.83 10.69
N GLY A 172 -2.81 -3.13 10.97
CA GLY A 172 -1.69 -3.94 11.48
C GLY A 172 -0.52 -4.03 10.50
N MET A 173 -0.80 -4.15 9.20
CA MET A 173 0.21 -4.14 8.15
C MET A 173 0.93 -2.79 8.07
N SER A 174 0.18 -1.68 8.16
CA SER A 174 0.76 -0.34 8.02
C SER A 174 1.71 0.05 9.16
N ILE A 175 1.47 -0.43 10.38
CA ILE A 175 2.36 -0.19 11.52
C ILE A 175 3.59 -1.11 11.55
N GLU A 176 3.56 -2.22 10.81
CA GLU A 176 4.67 -3.19 10.77
C GLU A 176 5.67 -2.88 9.66
N SER A 177 5.18 -2.45 8.49
CA SER A 177 5.98 -2.29 7.27
C SER A 177 6.12 -0.83 6.82
N PRO A 178 7.12 -0.07 7.31
CA PRO A 178 7.28 1.36 6.98
C PRO A 178 7.62 1.63 5.51
N ASN A 179 8.14 0.63 4.79
CA ASN A 179 8.50 0.74 3.37
C ASN A 179 7.40 0.22 2.42
N THR A 180 6.16 0.07 2.92
CA THR A 180 5.03 -0.40 2.13
C THR A 180 3.90 0.62 2.17
N LEU A 181 3.42 1.04 1.00
CA LEU A 181 2.20 1.81 0.87
C LEU A 181 0.99 0.87 1.06
N CYS A 182 0.36 0.92 2.23
CA CYS A 182 -0.86 0.17 2.52
C CYS A 182 -2.12 0.99 2.19
N ILE A 183 -2.97 0.46 1.33
CA ILE A 183 -4.20 1.09 0.85
C ILE A 183 -5.37 0.16 1.14
N TRP A 184 -6.39 0.69 1.80
CA TRP A 184 -7.68 0.04 1.93
C TRP A 184 -8.73 0.80 1.11
N GLU A 185 -9.45 0.10 0.23
CA GLU A 185 -10.52 0.66 -0.59
C GLU A 185 -11.86 0.01 -0.25
N ALA A 186 -12.79 0.83 0.26
CA ALA A 186 -14.19 0.44 0.37
C ALA A 186 -14.83 0.36 -1.02
N GLN A 187 -15.73 -0.60 -1.25
CA GLN A 187 -16.42 -0.74 -2.54
C GLN A 187 -17.22 0.53 -2.90
N PHE A 188 -17.88 1.11 -1.90
CA PHE A 188 -18.47 2.44 -1.95
C PHE A 188 -18.14 3.15 -0.65
N GLY A 189 -17.97 4.47 -0.75
CA GLY A 189 -17.61 5.32 0.39
C GLY A 189 -18.56 5.14 1.58
N ASP A 190 -19.84 4.86 1.34
CA ASP A 190 -20.87 4.71 2.38
C ASP A 190 -20.65 3.52 3.34
N PHE A 191 -19.86 2.51 2.94
CA PHE A 191 -19.62 1.30 3.74
C PHE A 191 -18.51 1.43 4.79
N PHE A 192 -17.81 2.57 4.84
CA PHE A 192 -16.77 2.84 5.84
C PHE A 192 -17.28 2.78 7.29
N ASN A 193 -18.57 3.06 7.49
CA ASN A 193 -19.23 3.02 8.80
C ASN A 193 -19.19 1.63 9.45
N GLY A 194 -19.07 0.56 8.66
CA GLY A 194 -18.86 -0.81 9.16
C GLY A 194 -17.55 -0.96 9.92
N ALA A 195 -16.56 -0.10 9.67
CA ALA A 195 -15.26 -0.10 10.32
C ALA A 195 -15.04 1.13 11.23
N GLN A 196 -16.11 1.79 11.69
CA GLN A 196 -16.03 3.02 12.48
C GLN A 196 -15.16 2.86 13.74
N ILE A 197 -15.26 1.72 14.44
CA ILE A 197 -14.45 1.43 15.64
C ILE A 197 -12.96 1.47 15.31
N MET A 198 -12.56 0.90 14.17
CA MET A 198 -11.18 0.92 13.70
C MET A 198 -10.71 2.33 13.36
N ILE A 199 -11.56 3.12 12.70
CA ILE A 199 -11.25 4.50 12.33
C ILE A 199 -11.06 5.36 13.59
N ASP A 200 -12.01 5.31 14.51
CA ASP A 200 -12.03 6.16 15.70
C ASP A 200 -10.93 5.78 16.69
N THR A 201 -10.69 4.48 16.90
CA THR A 201 -9.77 4.03 17.96
C THR A 201 -8.33 3.92 17.49
N PHE A 202 -8.10 3.50 16.24
CA PHE A 202 -6.77 3.17 15.74
C PHE A 202 -6.27 4.18 14.73
N ILE A 203 -7.01 4.43 13.64
CA ILE A 203 -6.52 5.31 12.56
C ILE A 203 -6.40 6.76 13.05
N SER A 204 -7.40 7.27 13.77
CA SER A 204 -7.40 8.67 14.20
C SER A 204 -6.58 8.92 15.48
N GLY A 205 -6.38 7.88 16.30
CA GLY A 205 -5.76 8.00 17.64
C GLY A 205 -4.45 7.24 17.83
N GLY A 206 -4.00 6.46 16.84
CA GLY A 206 -2.90 5.50 17.01
C GLY A 206 -1.49 6.10 17.12
N GLU A 207 -1.30 7.34 16.69
CA GLU A 207 0.00 8.06 16.79
C GLU A 207 0.17 8.77 18.14
N GLY A 208 -0.93 9.04 18.86
CA GLY A 208 -0.99 9.92 20.03
C GLY A 208 -0.31 9.42 21.30
#